data_AF-A0A821QMX6-F1
#
_entry.id   AF-A0A821QMX6-F1
#
_cell.length_a   1.000
_cell.length_b   1.000
_cell.length_c   1.000
_cell.angle_alpha   90.00
_cell.angle_beta   90.00
_cell.angle_gamma   90.00
#
_symmetry.space_group_name_H-M   'P 1'
#
loop_
_entity.id
_entity.type
_entity.pdbx_description
1 polymer ?
#
loop_
_entity_poly.entity_id
_entity_poly.type
_entity_poly.pdbx_seq_one_letter_code
_entity_poly.pdbx_strand_id
1 'polypeptide(L)'
;MFANVQCCDINGTNENLPPLWPCQWNNGIIPYTFNYYSISPKRLISIVKKGIDFIERRSCLKFIEHNPLELVDRKNFTFLFYNYSDVLESCCMQFYTIPFGKRQVVITPICTLPAEVAHTTLHAMGLTHVKHERFSLAMVDAALFPVTCGRNDEA
;
A
#
# COMPACT_ATOMS: atom_id res chain seq x y z
N MET A 1 0.92 -24.95 -17.95
CA MET A 1 1.15 -23.71 -18.72
C MET A 1 0.00 -22.78 -18.37
N PHE A 2 0.19 -21.86 -17.42
CA PHE A 2 -0.85 -20.90 -17.05
C PHE A 2 -0.50 -19.55 -17.65
N ALA A 3 -1.44 -19.00 -18.41
CA ALA A 3 -1.30 -17.78 -19.19
C ALA A 3 -0.89 -16.59 -18.30
N ASN A 4 -0.05 -15.73 -18.87
CA ASN A 4 0.16 -14.37 -18.40
C ASN A 4 -1.20 -13.68 -18.25
N VAL A 5 -1.67 -13.48 -17.02
CA VAL A 5 -2.76 -12.55 -16.75
C VAL A 5 -2.15 -11.16 -16.82
N GLN A 6 -2.07 -10.66 -18.05
CA GLN A 6 -1.83 -9.26 -18.34
C GLN A 6 -3.05 -8.50 -17.82
N CYS A 7 -2.86 -7.64 -16.82
CA CYS A 7 -3.90 -6.76 -16.28
C CYS A 7 -4.25 -5.63 -17.29
N CYS A 8 -4.44 -5.98 -18.57
CA CYS A 8 -4.93 -5.06 -19.58
C CYS A 8 -6.45 -4.99 -19.50
N ASP A 9 -6.93 -3.86 -18.98
CA ASP A 9 -8.18 -3.17 -19.27
C ASP A 9 -9.46 -3.97 -19.48
N ILE A 10 -10.42 -3.74 -18.57
CA ILE A 10 -11.82 -3.58 -18.99
C ILE A 10 -12.52 -2.39 -18.30
N ASN A 11 -11.96 -1.73 -17.27
CA ASN A 11 -12.59 -0.54 -16.66
C ASN A 11 -11.55 0.54 -16.29
N GLY A 12 -11.87 1.80 -16.61
CA GLY A 12 -10.99 3.00 -16.52
C GLY A 12 -10.44 3.37 -15.12
N THR A 13 -10.61 2.51 -14.12
CA THR A 13 -9.90 2.63 -12.84
C THR A 13 -8.46 2.16 -12.92
N ASN A 14 -8.09 1.29 -13.87
CA ASN A 14 -6.71 0.81 -14.04
C ASN A 14 -5.84 1.77 -14.86
N GLU A 15 -6.43 2.61 -15.72
CA GLU A 15 -5.69 3.57 -16.57
C GLU A 15 -4.86 4.56 -15.75
N ASN A 16 -5.27 4.83 -14.51
CA ASN A 16 -4.60 5.77 -13.61
C ASN A 16 -3.77 5.07 -12.50
N LEU A 17 -3.74 3.74 -12.48
CA LEU A 17 -2.85 2.98 -11.62
C LEU A 17 -1.56 2.67 -12.38
N PRO A 18 -0.39 2.64 -11.71
CA PRO A 18 0.84 2.16 -12.31
C PRO A 18 0.61 0.86 -13.09
N PRO A 19 1.09 0.73 -14.35
CA PRO A 19 0.86 -0.42 -15.21
C PRO A 19 1.42 -1.76 -14.65
N LEU A 20 2.11 -1.69 -13.52
CA LEU A 20 2.71 -2.80 -12.78
C LEU A 20 1.98 -3.08 -11.45
N TRP A 21 0.76 -2.59 -11.28
CA TRP A 21 -0.07 -2.89 -10.13
C TRP A 21 -0.63 -4.32 -10.26
N PRO A 22 -0.38 -5.20 -9.29
CA PRO A 22 -0.89 -6.56 -9.35
C PRO A 22 -2.42 -6.54 -9.21
N CYS A 23 -3.12 -7.23 -10.11
CA CYS A 23 -4.57 -7.39 -10.16
C CYS A 23 -5.24 -7.78 -8.80
N GLN A 24 -4.47 -8.25 -7.83
CA GLN A 24 -4.93 -8.72 -6.51
C GLN A 24 -5.51 -7.62 -5.61
N TRP A 25 -5.22 -6.35 -5.90
CA TRP A 25 -5.70 -5.23 -5.08
C TRP A 25 -7.02 -4.66 -5.60
N ASN A 26 -7.51 -5.16 -6.73
CA ASN A 26 -8.75 -4.72 -7.36
C ASN A 26 -10.00 -5.08 -6.55
N ASN A 27 -9.89 -5.99 -5.57
CA ASN A 27 -10.98 -6.34 -4.65
C ASN A 27 -11.00 -5.46 -3.38
N GLY A 28 -10.15 -4.43 -3.29
CA GLY A 28 -10.01 -3.57 -2.13
C GLY A 28 -9.22 -4.19 -0.97
N ILE A 29 -8.75 -5.43 -1.08
CA ILE A 29 -7.96 -6.09 -0.03
C ILE A 29 -6.48 -5.81 -0.25
N ILE A 30 -5.82 -5.26 0.78
CA ILE A 30 -4.40 -4.95 0.79
C ILE A 30 -3.69 -5.88 1.78
N PRO A 31 -2.98 -6.91 1.30
CA PRO A 31 -2.19 -7.77 2.18
C PRO A 31 -1.00 -7.01 2.77
N TYR A 32 -0.74 -7.19 4.06
CA TYR A 32 0.45 -6.63 4.69
C TYR A 32 1.04 -7.54 5.77
N THR A 33 2.31 -7.30 6.12
CA THR A 33 2.97 -7.90 7.29
C THR A 33 3.96 -6.90 7.89
N PHE A 34 4.41 -7.18 9.10
CA PHE A 34 5.47 -6.45 9.79
C PHE A 34 6.82 -7.13 9.68
N ASN A 35 7.89 -6.32 9.73
CA ASN A 35 9.19 -6.78 10.16
C ASN A 35 9.18 -6.95 11.70
N TYR A 36 8.78 -8.14 12.16
CA TYR A 36 8.78 -8.47 13.59
C TYR A 36 10.17 -8.48 14.22
N TYR A 37 11.24 -8.52 13.41
CA TYR A 37 12.63 -8.42 13.85
C TYR A 37 13.15 -6.98 13.88
N SER A 38 12.29 -5.98 13.63
CA SER A 38 12.66 -4.58 13.82
C SER A 38 13.00 -4.32 15.30
N ILE A 39 13.85 -3.32 15.55
CA ILE A 39 14.28 -2.92 16.91
C ILE A 39 13.08 -2.58 17.80
N SER A 40 12.01 -2.03 17.23
CA SER A 40 10.83 -1.56 17.96
C SER A 40 9.50 -2.07 17.37
N PRO A 41 9.21 -3.39 17.43
CA PRO A 41 8.08 -3.98 16.73
C PRO A 41 6.73 -3.51 17.28
N LYS A 42 6.60 -3.33 18.60
CA LYS A 42 5.38 -2.78 19.23
C LYS A 42 5.06 -1.36 18.77
N ARG A 43 6.10 -0.52 18.64
CA ARG A 43 5.97 0.86 18.17
C ARG A 43 5.55 0.88 16.71
N LEU A 44 6.21 0.10 15.87
CA LEU A 44 5.88 -0.06 14.46
C LEU A 44 4.41 -0.48 14.29
N ILE A 45 3.98 -1.54 14.98
CA ILE A 45 2.60 -2.05 14.91
C ILE A 45 1.60 -0.95 15.31
N SER A 46 1.83 -0.25 16.41
CA SER A 46 0.92 0.80 16.90
C SER A 46 0.76 1.95 15.91
N ILE A 47 1.88 2.42 15.35
CA ILE A 47 1.90 3.53 14.39
C ILE A 47 1.25 3.12 13.07
N VAL A 48 1.62 1.94 12.55
CA VAL A 48 1.08 1.43 11.28
C VAL A 48 -0.41 1.18 11.38
N LYS A 49 -0.90 0.55 12.46
CA LYS A 49 -2.34 0.31 12.64
C LYS A 49 -3.15 1.61 12.58
N LYS A 50 -2.67 2.67 13.22
CA LYS A 50 -3.32 3.99 13.13
C LYS A 50 -3.31 4.56 11.71
N GLY A 51 -2.23 4.35 10.96
CA GLY A 51 -2.11 4.82 9.58
C GLY A 51 -2.99 4.06 8.58
N ILE A 52 -3.04 2.73 8.68
CA ILE A 52 -3.95 1.93 7.84
C ILE A 52 -5.41 2.20 8.22
N ASP A 53 -5.74 2.33 9.51
CA ASP A 53 -7.08 2.75 9.97
C ASP A 53 -7.47 4.11 9.38
N PHE A 54 -6.50 5.03 9.24
CA PHE A 54 -6.74 6.34 8.63
C PHE A 54 -7.15 6.22 7.16
N ILE A 55 -6.53 5.29 6.41
CA ILE A 55 -6.88 4.97 5.02
C ILE A 55 -8.25 4.27 4.97
N GLU A 56 -8.46 3.21 5.76
CA GLU A 56 -9.70 2.43 5.72
C GLU A 56 -10.95 3.25 6.04
N ARG A 57 -10.85 4.25 6.92
CA ARG A 57 -11.98 5.14 7.23
C ARG A 57 -12.33 6.11 6.09
N ARG A 58 -11.48 6.25 5.07
CA ARG A 58 -11.59 7.23 3.98
C ARG A 58 -11.57 6.59 2.60
N SER A 59 -11.62 5.28 2.55
CA SER A 59 -11.52 4.49 1.34
C SER A 59 -12.38 3.25 1.50
N CYS A 60 -12.45 2.45 0.46
CA CYS A 60 -13.07 1.14 0.58
C CYS A 60 -12.06 0.01 0.85
N LEU A 61 -10.80 0.38 1.08
CA LEU A 61 -9.73 -0.59 1.27
C LEU A 61 -9.85 -1.32 2.61
N LYS A 62 -9.37 -2.56 2.62
CA LYS A 62 -9.23 -3.41 3.79
C LYS A 62 -7.83 -4.00 3.86
N PHE A 63 -7.11 -3.64 4.90
CA PHE A 63 -5.76 -4.10 5.14
C PHE A 63 -5.82 -5.40 5.95
N ILE A 64 -5.31 -6.49 5.36
CA ILE A 64 -5.31 -7.81 6.00
C ILE A 64 -3.88 -8.18 6.34
N GLU A 65 -3.65 -8.38 7.64
CA GLU A 65 -2.36 -8.86 8.14
C GLU A 65 -2.17 -10.33 7.79
N HIS A 66 -0.99 -10.67 7.30
CA HIS A 66 -0.58 -12.04 7.02
C HIS A 66 0.62 -12.44 7.87
N ASN A 67 0.73 -13.74 8.14
CA ASN A 67 1.92 -14.29 8.78
C ASN A 67 3.11 -14.21 7.80
N PRO A 68 4.25 -13.59 8.17
CA PRO A 68 5.39 -13.48 7.28
C PRO A 68 5.92 -14.83 6.80
N LEU A 69 5.80 -15.90 7.61
CA LEU A 69 6.23 -17.25 7.22
C LEU A 69 5.39 -17.82 6.07
N GLU A 70 4.09 -17.50 6.03
CA GLU A 70 3.20 -17.93 4.94
C GLU A 70 3.48 -17.18 3.62
N LEU A 71 4.11 -16.01 3.69
CA LEU A 71 4.39 -15.16 2.54
C LEU A 71 5.69 -15.54 1.83
N VAL A 72 6.63 -16.20 2.51
CA VAL A 72 7.93 -16.61 1.93
C VAL A 72 7.74 -17.55 0.73
N ASP A 73 6.79 -18.47 0.83
CA ASP A 73 6.58 -19.51 -0.18
C ASP A 73 5.53 -19.14 -1.25
N ARG A 74 4.84 -18.00 -1.08
CA ARG A 74 3.81 -17.55 -2.03
C ARG A 74 4.43 -16.90 -3.26
N LYS A 75 4.37 -17.61 -4.39
CA LYS A 75 4.72 -17.06 -5.71
C LYS A 75 3.63 -16.10 -6.20
N ASN A 76 4.05 -15.06 -6.93
CA ASN A 76 3.16 -14.07 -7.55
C ASN A 76 2.20 -13.37 -6.58
N PHE A 77 2.61 -13.18 -5.33
CA PHE A 77 1.80 -12.52 -4.30
C PHE A 77 2.42 -11.18 -3.91
N THR A 78 1.61 -10.12 -3.88
CA THR A 78 2.08 -8.78 -3.53
C THR A 78 1.52 -8.33 -2.21
N PHE A 79 2.41 -7.86 -1.34
CA PHE A 79 2.07 -7.42 0.00
C PHE A 79 2.94 -6.25 0.43
N LEU A 80 2.40 -5.45 1.34
CA LEU A 80 3.15 -4.40 2.03
C LEU A 80 3.96 -4.99 3.17
N PHE A 81 5.24 -4.66 3.23
CA PHE A 81 6.15 -5.08 4.27
C PHE A 81 6.61 -3.87 5.07
N TYR A 82 5.97 -3.66 6.21
CA TYR A 82 6.25 -2.55 7.08
C TYR A 82 7.53 -2.79 7.87
N ASN A 83 8.42 -1.81 7.82
CA ASN A 83 9.67 -1.80 8.57
C ASN A 83 9.82 -0.45 9.27
N TYR A 84 10.72 -0.39 10.25
CA TYR A 84 11.02 0.81 10.99
C TYR A 84 12.53 1.07 10.95
N SER A 85 12.92 2.32 10.68
CA SER A 85 14.31 2.75 10.66
C SER A 85 14.50 3.99 11.52
N ASP A 86 15.33 3.89 12.56
CA ASP A 86 15.68 5.01 13.45
C ASP A 86 16.74 5.96 12.87
N VAL A 87 17.32 5.63 11.71
CA VAL A 87 18.45 6.36 11.12
C VAL A 87 18.02 7.29 9.98
N LEU A 88 16.89 6.99 9.34
CA LEU A 88 16.42 7.76 8.19
C LEU A 88 15.52 8.91 8.66
N GLU A 89 15.69 10.08 8.06
CA GLU A 89 14.94 11.30 8.41
C GLU A 89 14.00 11.71 7.25
N SER A 90 13.24 10.75 6.72
CA SER A 90 12.26 11.00 5.65
C SER A 90 11.00 10.16 5.82
N CYS A 91 9.84 10.74 5.51
CA CYS A 91 8.56 10.03 5.33
C CYS A 91 8.20 9.74 3.88
N CYS A 92 9.03 10.23 2.97
CA CYS A 92 8.81 10.20 1.54
C CYS A 92 10.00 9.47 0.92
N MET A 93 10.11 8.17 1.20
CA MET A 93 11.10 7.29 0.58
C MET A 93 10.55 6.78 -0.74
N GLN A 94 11.37 6.80 -1.80
CA GLN A 94 11.03 6.14 -3.05
C GLN A 94 11.13 4.62 -2.87
N PHE A 95 10.10 3.89 -3.31
CA PHE A 95 10.05 2.43 -3.24
C PHE A 95 10.19 1.83 -4.63
N TYR A 96 10.91 0.71 -4.72
CA TYR A 96 10.99 -0.08 -5.95
C TYR A 96 9.72 -0.95 -6.09
N THR A 97 8.97 -0.74 -7.17
CA THR A 97 7.77 -1.52 -7.48
C THR A 97 8.12 -2.65 -8.43
N ILE A 98 8.25 -3.87 -7.89
CA ILE A 98 8.19 -5.09 -8.71
C ILE A 98 6.70 -5.44 -8.90
N PRO A 99 6.26 -5.94 -10.08
CA PRO A 99 4.86 -6.32 -10.31
C PRO A 99 4.32 -7.29 -9.25
N PHE A 100 5.17 -8.22 -8.82
CA PHE A 100 4.89 -9.17 -7.75
C PHE A 100 5.90 -9.06 -6.60
N GLY A 101 5.45 -9.32 -5.39
CA GLY A 101 6.32 -9.55 -4.23
C GLY A 101 6.23 -8.48 -3.15
N LYS A 102 7.32 -8.41 -2.37
CA LYS A 102 7.43 -7.60 -1.16
C LYS A 102 7.61 -6.11 -1.51
N ARG A 103 6.63 -5.26 -1.17
CA ARG A 103 6.75 -3.80 -1.27
C ARG A 103 7.07 -3.20 0.09
N GLN A 104 8.25 -2.62 0.22
CA GLN A 104 8.69 -2.08 1.52
C GLN A 104 7.92 -0.80 1.85
N VAL A 105 7.56 -0.65 3.12
CA VAL A 105 7.11 0.61 3.71
C VAL A 105 8.04 0.90 4.87
N VAL A 106 8.83 1.96 4.79
CA VAL A 106 9.77 2.31 5.85
C VAL A 106 9.21 3.46 6.66
N ILE A 107 8.84 3.17 7.90
CA ILE A 107 8.42 4.15 8.88
C ILE A 107 9.66 4.67 9.61
N THR A 108 9.77 5.99 9.77
CA THR A 108 10.88 6.63 10.47
C THR A 108 10.37 7.43 11.67
N PRO A 109 11.25 7.89 12.59
CA PRO A 109 10.84 8.66 13.76
C PRO A 109 10.03 9.93 13.46
N ILE A 110 10.15 10.47 12.24
CA ILE A 110 9.39 11.65 11.80
C ILE A 110 8.05 11.31 11.11
N CYS A 111 7.71 10.02 10.97
CA CYS A 111 6.50 9.52 10.29
C CYS A 111 5.59 8.80 11.26
N THR A 112 5.10 9.52 12.25
CA THR A 112 4.38 8.92 13.39
C THR A 112 2.91 9.30 13.41
N LEU A 113 2.52 10.33 12.67
CA LEU A 113 1.13 10.72 12.51
C LEU A 113 0.41 9.75 11.56
N PRO A 114 -0.88 9.46 11.80
CA PRO A 114 -1.65 8.56 10.94
C PRO A 114 -1.61 8.96 9.45
N ALA A 115 -1.67 10.25 9.15
CA ALA A 115 -1.63 10.76 7.78
C ALA A 115 -0.25 10.58 7.12
N GLU A 116 0.85 10.67 7.88
CA GLU A 116 2.21 10.46 7.37
C GLU A 116 2.43 8.98 7.03
N VAL A 117 1.99 8.09 7.91
CA VAL A 117 2.01 6.65 7.66
C VAL A 117 1.15 6.29 6.45
N ALA A 118 -0.02 6.92 6.32
CA ALA A 118 -0.89 6.73 5.17
C ALA A 118 -0.21 7.20 3.88
N HIS A 119 0.47 8.36 3.91
CA HIS A 119 1.24 8.88 2.79
C HIS A 119 2.36 7.92 2.36
N THR A 120 3.19 7.44 3.29
CA THR A 120 4.25 6.46 2.97
C THR A 120 3.66 5.14 2.47
N THR A 121 2.51 4.72 3.00
CA THR A 121 1.77 3.55 2.53
C THR A 121 1.35 3.74 1.07
N LEU A 122 0.73 4.87 0.72
CA LEU A 122 0.31 5.17 -0.67
C LEU A 122 1.49 5.18 -1.65
N HIS A 123 2.67 5.62 -1.22
CA HIS A 123 3.88 5.48 -2.03
C HIS A 123 4.25 4.02 -2.31
N ALA A 124 4.20 3.15 -1.31
CA ALA A 124 4.47 1.72 -1.50
C ALA A 124 3.37 1.01 -2.30
N MET A 125 2.14 1.53 -2.24
CA MET A 125 1.05 1.12 -3.11
C MET A 125 1.36 1.45 -4.59
N GLY A 126 2.06 2.56 -4.84
CA GLY A 126 2.60 2.92 -6.16
C GLY A 126 2.26 4.34 -6.58
N LEU A 127 1.65 5.14 -5.70
CA LEU A 127 1.37 6.54 -6.00
C LEU A 127 2.66 7.35 -5.89
N THR A 128 2.82 8.32 -6.77
CA THR A 128 3.97 9.23 -6.79
C THR A 128 3.49 10.66 -6.95
N HIS A 129 4.30 11.60 -6.49
CA HIS A 129 4.09 13.03 -6.71
C HIS A 129 5.42 13.76 -6.56
N VAL A 130 5.48 15.01 -7.01
CA VAL A 130 6.63 15.89 -6.78
C VAL A 130 6.65 16.32 -5.32
N LYS A 131 7.84 16.47 -4.74
CA LYS A 131 8.00 16.91 -3.34
C LYS A 131 7.18 18.20 -3.09
N HIS A 132 6.44 18.22 -1.98
CA HIS A 132 5.52 19.30 -1.58
C HIS A 132 4.24 19.45 -2.41
N GLU A 133 4.03 18.61 -3.42
CA GLU A 133 2.76 18.53 -4.12
C GLU A 133 1.83 17.46 -3.52
N ARG A 134 0.56 17.52 -3.89
CA ARG A 134 -0.42 16.49 -3.56
C ARG A 134 -0.33 15.35 -4.57
N PHE A 135 -0.76 14.16 -4.17
CA PHE A 135 -1.08 13.12 -5.13
C PHE A 135 -2.17 13.62 -6.11
N SER A 136 -2.07 13.19 -7.37
CA SER A 136 -3.14 13.42 -8.35
C SER A 136 -4.46 12.80 -7.85
N LEU A 137 -5.55 13.58 -7.92
CA LEU A 137 -6.87 13.11 -7.49
C LEU A 137 -7.30 11.85 -8.23
N ALA A 138 -7.03 11.76 -9.53
CA ALA A 138 -7.38 10.58 -10.33
C ALA A 138 -6.64 9.32 -9.87
N MET A 139 -5.37 9.44 -9.49
CA MET A 139 -4.57 8.31 -8.98
C MET A 139 -5.02 7.90 -7.58
N VAL A 140 -5.36 8.87 -6.72
CA VAL A 140 -5.89 8.61 -5.37
C VAL A 140 -7.24 7.91 -5.46
N ASP A 141 -8.15 8.41 -6.28
CA ASP A 141 -9.47 7.81 -6.47
C ASP A 141 -9.34 6.37 -6.98
N ALA A 142 -8.52 6.15 -8.00
CA ALA A 142 -8.28 4.82 -8.56
C ALA A 142 -7.72 3.83 -7.52
N ALA A 143 -6.82 4.29 -6.64
CA ALA A 143 -6.19 3.44 -5.64
C ALA A 143 -7.06 3.19 -4.40
N LEU A 144 -7.84 4.19 -3.97
CA LEU A 144 -8.65 4.11 -2.75
C LEU A 144 -10.07 3.56 -2.99
N PHE A 145 -10.56 3.62 -4.24
CA PHE A 145 -11.92 3.21 -4.60
C PHE A 145 -11.94 2.32 -5.87
N PRO A 146 -11.33 1.12 -5.83
CA PRO A 146 -11.43 0.18 -6.94
C PRO A 146 -12.89 -0.24 -7.22
N VAL A 147 -13.19 -0.57 -8.48
CA VAL A 147 -14.55 -0.81 -9.01
C VAL A 147 -15.38 -1.76 -8.16
N THR A 148 -14.78 -2.81 -7.60
CA THR A 148 -15.50 -3.84 -6.83
C THR A 148 -16.04 -3.33 -5.50
N CYS A 149 -15.60 -2.17 -5.04
CA CYS A 149 -16.08 -1.59 -3.80
C CYS A 149 -17.42 -0.87 -3.92
N GLY A 150 -17.80 -0.43 -5.13
CA GLY A 150 -18.86 0.56 -5.30
C GLY A 150 -18.51 1.89 -4.64
N ARG A 151 -18.73 3.00 -5.34
CA ARG A 151 -18.81 4.30 -4.66
C ARG A 151 -20.19 4.32 -4.01
N ASN A 152 -20.26 4.37 -2.68
CA ASN A 152 -21.49 4.85 -2.07
C ASN A 152 -21.52 6.35 -2.35
N ASP A 153 -22.09 6.70 -3.51
CA ASP A 153 -22.37 8.08 -3.91
C ASP A 153 -23.50 8.63 -3.01
N GLU A 154 -23.23 8.80 -1.72
CA GLU A 154 -24.13 9.48 -0.77
C GLU A 154 -23.38 9.78 0.54
N ALA A 155 -22.80 10.98 0.61
CA ALA A 155 -22.44 11.68 1.85
C ALA A 155 -22.51 13.20 1.60
#